data_AF-A0A373Q931-F1
#
_entry.id   AF-A0A373Q931-F1
#
_cell.length_a   1.000
_cell.length_b   1.000
_cell.length_c   1.000
_cell.angle_alpha   90.00
_cell.angle_beta   90.00
_cell.angle_gamma   90.00
#
_symmetry.space_group_name_H-M   'P 1'
#
loop_
_entity.id
_entity.type
_entity.pdbx_description
1 polymer ?
#
loop_
_entity_poly.entity_id
_entity_poly.type
_entity_poly.pdbx_seq_one_letter_code
_entity_poly.pdbx_strand_id
1 'polypeptide(L)'
;MSNEELVKRIKQGEKGLMSELYQNCRSFIIAIIKHIGIEQPEDFEDAMQDSYFGLYEAVKRFDESKGYKFLTYAKYHIQTAIQRGKLKCSDLPEYVYSQRRQILRKRSELCNHSEDTRHTQN
;
A
#
# COMPACT_ATOMS: atom_id res chain seq x y z
N MET A 1 -18.33 -9.90 -12.82
CA MET A 1 -18.20 -10.95 -11.79
C MET A 1 -17.87 -10.30 -10.46
N SER A 2 -18.20 -10.93 -9.34
CA SER A 2 -17.73 -10.44 -8.03
C SER A 2 -16.21 -10.68 -7.88
N ASN A 3 -15.56 -9.95 -6.98
CA ASN A 3 -14.13 -10.13 -6.72
C ASN A 3 -13.86 -11.55 -6.19
N GLU A 4 -14.74 -12.05 -5.34
CA GLU A 4 -14.68 -13.37 -4.74
C GLU A 4 -14.79 -14.48 -5.79
N GLU A 5 -15.69 -14.35 -6.77
CA GLU A 5 -15.79 -15.26 -7.91
C GLU A 5 -14.50 -15.30 -8.74
N LEU A 6 -13.95 -14.14 -9.08
CA LEU A 6 -12.71 -14.03 -9.85
C LEU A 6 -11.55 -14.68 -9.10
N VAL A 7 -11.44 -14.43 -7.79
CA VAL A 7 -10.41 -15.04 -6.93
C VAL A 7 -10.51 -16.56 -6.94
N LYS A 8 -11.72 -17.14 -6.81
CA LYS A 8 -11.90 -18.60 -6.87
C LYS A 8 -11.41 -19.18 -8.20
N ARG A 9 -11.82 -18.58 -9.32
CA ARG A 9 -11.45 -19.06 -10.66
C ARG A 9 -9.95 -18.92 -10.93
N ILE A 10 -9.34 -17.81 -10.49
CA ILE A 10 -7.88 -17.64 -10.57
C ILE A 10 -7.17 -18.74 -9.77
N LYS A 11 -7.64 -19.08 -8.57
CA LYS A 11 -7.08 -20.18 -7.76
C LYS A 11 -7.29 -21.57 -8.38
N GLN A 12 -8.35 -21.74 -9.19
CA GLN A 12 -8.60 -22.96 -9.98
C GLN A 12 -7.68 -23.08 -11.20
N GLY A 13 -6.87 -22.06 -11.50
CA GLY A 13 -5.88 -22.07 -12.59
C GLY A 13 -6.36 -21.41 -13.88
N GLU A 14 -7.51 -20.74 -13.88
CA GLU A 14 -7.96 -19.94 -15.02
C GLU A 14 -7.01 -18.75 -15.24
N LYS A 15 -6.30 -18.79 -16.36
CA LYS A 15 -5.34 -17.74 -16.75
C LYS A 15 -6.09 -16.53 -17.30
N GLY A 16 -5.52 -15.34 -17.11
CA GLY A 16 -6.05 -14.09 -17.67
C GLY A 16 -7.06 -13.35 -16.77
N LEU A 17 -7.71 -14.02 -15.83
CA LEU A 17 -8.67 -13.39 -14.92
C LEU A 17 -8.04 -12.41 -13.91
N MET A 18 -6.72 -12.50 -13.68
CA MET A 18 -6.01 -11.57 -12.79
C MET A 18 -6.09 -10.12 -13.30
N SER A 19 -6.07 -9.92 -14.61
CA SER A 19 -6.20 -8.57 -15.19
C SER A 19 -7.61 -8.00 -14.95
N GLU A 20 -8.64 -8.83 -15.06
CA GLU A 20 -10.02 -8.43 -14.79
C GLU A 20 -10.21 -8.08 -13.31
N LEU A 21 -9.69 -8.92 -12.40
CA LEU A 21 -9.73 -8.64 -10.96
C LEU A 21 -9.02 -7.32 -10.62
N TYR A 22 -7.84 -7.09 -11.23
CA TYR A 22 -7.11 -5.85 -11.04
C TYR A 22 -7.90 -4.63 -11.52
N GLN A 23 -8.52 -4.71 -12.69
CA GLN A 23 -9.34 -3.62 -13.23
C GLN A 23 -10.56 -3.32 -12.34
N ASN A 24 -11.22 -4.36 -11.81
CA ASN A 24 -12.33 -4.22 -10.86
C ASN A 24 -11.89 -3.56 -9.54
N CYS A 25 -10.66 -3.84 -9.09
CA CYS A 25 -10.11 -3.28 -7.86
C CYS A 25 -9.42 -1.92 -8.06
N ARG A 26 -9.29 -1.41 -9.29
CA ARG A 26 -8.45 -0.26 -9.61
C ARG A 26 -8.81 1.00 -8.80
N SER A 27 -10.08 1.35 -8.71
CA SER A 27 -10.53 2.53 -7.95
C SER A 27 -10.21 2.42 -6.46
N PHE A 28 -10.30 1.21 -5.90
CA PHE A 28 -9.95 0.94 -4.51
C PHE A 28 -8.44 1.06 -4.26
N ILE A 29 -7.64 0.53 -5.17
CA ILE A 29 -6.17 0.65 -5.14
C ILE A 29 -5.74 2.12 -5.19
N ILE A 30 -6.34 2.91 -6.09
CA ILE A 30 -6.05 4.35 -6.20
C ILE A 30 -6.37 5.08 -4.91
N ALA A 31 -7.48 4.74 -4.25
CA ALA A 31 -7.82 5.31 -2.94
C ALA A 31 -6.79 4.97 -1.87
N ILE A 32 -6.24 3.74 -1.87
CA ILE A 32 -5.15 3.35 -0.96
C ILE A 32 -3.89 4.16 -1.23
N ILE A 33 -3.46 4.27 -2.49
CA ILE A 33 -2.25 4.99 -2.88
C ILE A 33 -2.32 6.45 -2.44
N LYS A 34 -3.45 7.10 -2.72
CA LYS A 34 -3.72 8.49 -2.28
C LYS A 34 -3.69 8.62 -0.75
N HIS A 35 -4.26 7.67 -0.01
CA HIS A 35 -4.23 7.68 1.45
C HIS A 35 -2.82 7.52 2.04
N ILE A 36 -1.88 6.86 1.34
CA ILE A 36 -0.49 6.71 1.79
C ILE A 36 0.32 8.01 1.55
N GLY A 37 -0.22 8.97 0.81
CA GLY A 37 0.44 10.25 0.51
C GLY A 37 1.42 10.17 -0.65
N ILE A 38 1.15 9.32 -1.64
CA ILE A 38 1.88 9.30 -2.90
C ILE A 38 1.21 10.28 -3.86
N GLU A 39 1.91 11.38 -4.16
CA GLU A 39 1.40 12.50 -4.97
C GLU A 39 2.15 12.69 -6.28
N GLN A 40 3.41 12.24 -6.35
CA GLN A 40 4.23 12.38 -7.56
C GLN A 40 3.73 11.41 -8.65
N PRO A 41 3.61 11.85 -9.92
CA PRO A 41 3.15 10.99 -11.02
C PRO A 41 4.01 9.73 -11.23
N GLU A 42 5.33 9.87 -11.13
CA GLU A 42 6.29 8.78 -11.27
C GLU A 42 6.10 7.72 -10.18
N ASP A 43 6.06 8.15 -8.91
CA ASP A 43 5.79 7.28 -7.77
C ASP A 43 4.40 6.60 -7.85
N PHE A 44 3.44 7.23 -8.52
CA PHE A 44 2.08 6.70 -8.66
C PHE A 44 2.03 5.50 -9.62
N GLU A 45 2.73 5.57 -10.75
CA GLU A 45 2.80 4.46 -11.71
C GLU A 45 3.50 3.25 -11.09
N ASP A 46 4.59 3.47 -10.37
CA ASP A 46 5.30 2.42 -9.63
C ASP A 46 4.41 1.81 -8.54
N ALA A 47 3.71 2.65 -7.76
CA ALA A 47 2.77 2.16 -6.75
C ALA A 47 1.63 1.33 -7.35
N MET A 48 1.14 1.69 -8.54
CA MET A 48 0.15 0.88 -9.26
C MET A 48 0.73 -0.48 -9.65
N GLN A 49 1.97 -0.54 -10.15
CA GLN A 49 2.63 -1.82 -10.47
C GLN A 49 2.86 -2.68 -9.22
N ASP A 50 3.38 -2.09 -8.14
CA ASP A 50 3.56 -2.80 -6.86
C ASP A 50 2.24 -3.33 -6.30
N SER A 51 1.17 -2.54 -6.42
CA SER A 51 -0.16 -2.96 -5.97
C SER A 51 -0.67 -4.20 -6.70
N TYR A 52 -0.33 -4.37 -7.98
CA TYR A 52 -0.68 -5.56 -8.75
C TYR A 52 -0.02 -6.81 -8.15
N PHE A 53 1.26 -6.73 -7.80
CA PHE A 53 1.96 -7.83 -7.14
C PHE A 53 1.42 -8.11 -5.73
N GLY A 54 1.08 -7.06 -4.98
CA GLY A 54 0.42 -7.19 -3.68
C GLY A 54 -0.94 -7.88 -3.78
N LEU A 55 -1.75 -7.49 -4.75
CA LEU A 55 -3.04 -8.10 -5.05
C LEU A 55 -2.87 -9.58 -5.46
N TYR A 56 -1.90 -9.89 -6.31
CA TYR A 56 -1.61 -11.25 -6.76
C TYR A 56 -1.26 -12.18 -5.57
N GLU A 57 -0.41 -11.70 -4.66
CA GLU A 57 -0.07 -12.47 -3.46
C GLU A 57 -1.25 -12.61 -2.50
N ALA A 58 -2.14 -11.60 -2.44
CA ALA A 58 -3.38 -11.69 -1.70
C ALA A 58 -4.31 -12.78 -2.26
N VAL A 59 -4.48 -12.86 -3.58
CA VAL A 59 -5.28 -13.91 -4.24
C VAL A 59 -4.79 -15.30 -3.86
N LYS A 60 -3.48 -15.53 -3.89
CA LYS A 60 -2.88 -16.83 -3.57
C LYS A 60 -3.19 -17.29 -2.14
N ARG A 61 -3.16 -16.35 -1.18
CA ARG A 61 -3.32 -16.65 0.26
C ARG A 61 -4.74 -16.47 0.77
N PHE A 62 -5.63 -15.86 0.00
CA PHE A 62 -6.99 -15.61 0.42
C PHE A 62 -7.74 -16.91 0.67
N ASP A 63 -8.45 -16.94 1.78
CA ASP A 63 -9.26 -18.07 2.22
C ASP A 63 -10.67 -17.56 2.50
N GLU A 64 -11.62 -18.04 1.71
CA GLU A 64 -13.01 -17.61 1.75
C GLU A 64 -13.77 -18.21 2.93
N SER A 65 -13.30 -19.34 3.49
CA SER A 65 -13.96 -20.02 4.61
C SER A 65 -14.02 -19.16 5.88
N LYS A 66 -13.17 -18.14 5.96
CA LYS A 66 -13.06 -17.23 7.12
C LYS A 66 -14.12 -16.12 7.13
N GLY A 67 -14.96 -16.01 6.10
CA GLY A 67 -16.17 -15.16 6.12
C GLY A 67 -15.94 -13.65 5.99
N TYR A 68 -14.74 -13.21 5.61
CA TYR A 68 -14.46 -11.80 5.32
C TYR A 68 -14.37 -11.54 3.81
N LYS A 69 -14.71 -10.31 3.40
CA LYS A 69 -14.61 -9.87 2.00
C LYS A 69 -13.17 -9.87 1.50
N PHE A 70 -12.97 -10.13 0.21
CA PHE A 70 -11.62 -10.18 -0.36
C PHE A 70 -10.86 -8.86 -0.24
N LEU A 71 -11.53 -7.72 -0.52
CA LEU A 71 -10.89 -6.40 -0.46
C LEU A 71 -10.37 -6.04 0.94
N THR A 72 -11.07 -6.49 1.99
CA THR A 72 -10.62 -6.31 3.38
C THR A 72 -9.27 -6.97 3.61
N TYR A 73 -9.12 -8.19 3.11
CA TYR A 73 -7.86 -8.94 3.18
C TYR A 73 -6.78 -8.35 2.26
N ALA A 74 -7.14 -8.04 1.02
CA ALA A 74 -6.21 -7.54 0.01
C ALA A 74 -5.57 -6.19 0.40
N LYS A 75 -6.29 -5.34 1.13
CA LYS A 75 -5.81 -4.02 1.57
C LYS A 75 -4.41 -4.09 2.20
N TYR A 76 -4.20 -4.99 3.16
CA TYR A 76 -2.92 -5.11 3.86
C TYR A 76 -1.77 -5.49 2.91
N HIS A 77 -2.02 -6.46 2.01
CA HIS A 77 -1.03 -6.92 1.04
C HIS A 77 -0.68 -5.84 0.01
N ILE A 78 -1.68 -5.10 -0.47
CA ILE A 78 -1.50 -3.98 -1.40
C ILE A 78 -0.66 -2.88 -0.73
N GLN A 79 -1.05 -2.45 0.47
CA GLN A 79 -0.32 -1.41 1.22
C GLN A 79 1.14 -1.80 1.48
N THR A 80 1.35 -3.06 1.89
CA THR A 80 2.69 -3.59 2.17
C THR A 80 3.54 -3.64 0.91
N ALA A 81 2.98 -4.04 -0.24
CA ALA A 81 3.71 -4.11 -1.50
C ALA A 81 4.16 -2.71 -1.95
N ILE A 82 3.25 -1.73 -1.96
CA ILE A 82 3.55 -0.34 -2.31
C ILE A 82 4.66 0.23 -1.41
N GLN A 83 4.53 0.03 -0.10
CA GLN A 83 5.51 0.55 0.86
C GLN A 83 6.90 -0.05 0.63
N ARG A 84 6.98 -1.35 0.33
CA ARG A 84 8.22 -2.07 0.06
C ARG A 84 8.86 -1.70 -1.27
N GLY A 85 8.07 -1.44 -2.32
CA GLY A 85 8.63 -0.99 -3.59
C GLY A 85 9.31 0.37 -3.46
N LYS A 86 8.67 1.32 -2.78
CA LYS A 86 9.27 2.63 -2.45
C LYS A 86 10.59 2.52 -1.68
N LEU A 87 10.72 1.52 -0.81
CA LEU A 87 11.93 1.25 -0.04
C LEU A 87 13.09 0.75 -0.90
N LYS A 88 12.81 -0.18 -1.84
CA LYS A 88 13.84 -0.77 -2.72
C LYS A 88 14.57 0.27 -3.56
N CYS A 89 13.89 1.33 -4.00
CA CYS A 89 14.48 2.38 -4.83
C CYS A 89 15.49 3.27 -4.05
N SER A 90 15.58 3.14 -2.72
CA SER A 90 16.41 4.02 -1.90
C SER A 90 17.77 3.46 -1.47
N ASP A 91 18.19 2.28 -1.96
CA ASP A 91 19.43 1.58 -1.58
C ASP A 91 19.64 1.37 -0.06
N LEU A 92 18.61 1.62 0.74
CA LEU A 92 18.67 1.56 2.20
C LEU A 92 18.07 0.23 2.70
N PRO A 93 18.74 -0.48 3.63
CA PRO A 93 18.15 -1.64 4.29
C PRO A 93 16.86 -1.31 5.06
N GLU A 94 15.89 -2.22 5.05
CA GLU A 94 14.55 -2.07 5.68
C GLU A 94 14.61 -1.54 7.13
N TYR A 95 15.55 -2.06 7.93
CA TYR A 95 15.68 -1.67 9.34
C TYR A 95 16.06 -0.19 9.50
N VAL A 96 16.82 0.37 8.56
CA VAL A 96 17.23 1.78 8.57
C VAL A 96 16.03 2.70 8.35
N TYR A 97 15.11 2.31 7.47
CA TYR A 97 13.89 3.08 7.24
C TYR A 97 12.95 3.08 8.44
N SER A 98 12.81 1.93 9.11
CA SER A 98 11.99 1.84 10.33
C SER A 98 12.42 2.84 11.40
N GLN A 99 13.73 3.09 11.50
CA GLN A 99 14.31 4.10 12.38
C GLN A 99 14.13 5.53 11.83
N ARG A 100 14.26 5.73 10.52
CA ARG A 100 14.04 7.03 9.86
C ARG A 100 12.66 7.60 10.18
N ARG A 101 11.61 6.77 10.24
CA ARG A 101 10.25 7.23 10.58
C ARG A 101 10.18 7.82 11.99
N GLN A 102 10.87 7.21 12.96
CA GLN A 102 10.95 7.71 14.33
C GLN A 102 11.72 9.04 14.39
N ILE A 103 12.82 9.15 13.64
CA ILE A 103 13.62 10.38 13.54
C ILE A 103 12.82 11.53 12.94
N LEU A 104 12.13 11.29 11.81
CA LEU A 104 11.31 12.31 11.14
C LEU A 104 10.17 12.80 12.03
N ARG A 105 9.54 11.90 12.80
CA ARG A 105 8.49 12.25 13.74
C ARG A 105 9.00 13.15 14.87
N LYS A 106 10.10 12.76 15.52
CA LYS A 106 10.77 13.59 16.55
C LYS A 106 11.21 14.94 15.98
N ARG A 107 11.69 14.98 14.73
CA ARG A 107 12.09 16.21 14.06
C ARG A 107 10.90 17.16 13.83
N SER A 108 9.73 16.64 13.47
CA SER A 108 8.50 17.44 13.37
C SER A 108 8.06 17.98 14.74
N GLU A 109 8.12 17.16 15.78
CA GLU A 109 7.81 17.57 17.16
C GLU A 109 8.74 18.71 17.65
N LEU A 110 10.04 18.61 17.37
CA LEU A 110 11.04 19.64 17.66
C LEU A 110 10.79 20.94 16.88
N CYS A 111 10.42 20.84 15.60
CA CYS A 111 10.15 22.01 14.76
C CYS A 111 8.96 22.80 15.30
N ASN A 112 7.87 22.12 15.63
CA ASN A 112 6.66 22.73 16.19
C ASN A 112 6.94 23.40 17.55
N HIS A 113 7.70 22.76 18.44
CA HIS A 113 8.10 23.37 19.71
C HIS A 113 8.96 24.62 19.53
N SER A 114 9.85 24.64 18.54
CA SER A 114 10.73 25.79 18.27
C SER A 114 9.99 27.02 17.74
N GLU A 115 8.80 26.83 17.16
CA GLU A 115 7.91 27.90 16.69
C GLU A 115 7.07 28.47 17.85
N ASP A 116 6.59 27.62 18.77
CA ASP A 116 5.85 28.04 19.98
C ASP A 116 6.71 28.86 20.96
N THR A 117 8.00 28.53 21.11
CA THR A 117 8.92 29.30 21.97
C THR A 117 9.22 30.71 21.43
N ARG A 118 9.09 30.92 20.11
CA ARG A 118 9.30 32.23 19.48
C ARG A 118 8.07 33.14 19.62
N HIS A 119 6.87 32.58 19.82
CA HIS A 119 5.64 33.33 20.04
C HIS A 119 5.38 33.70 21.51
N THR A 120 6.01 33.03 22.47
CA THR A 120 5.85 33.32 23.91
C THR A 120 6.82 34.37 24.45
N GLN A 121 7.81 34.79 23.65
CA GLN A 121 8.81 35.81 24.04
C GLN A 121 8.55 37.21 23.45
N ASN A 122 7.44 37.43 22.74
CA ASN A 122 7.01 38.74 22.23
C ASN A 122 5.78 39.25 22.97
#